data_AF-A0ABD4BEY4-F1
#
_entry.id   AF-A0ABD4BEY4-F1
#
_cell.length_a   1.000
_cell.length_b   1.000
_cell.length_c   1.000
_cell.angle_alpha   90.00
_cell.angle_beta   90.00
_cell.angle_gamma   90.00
#
_symmetry.space_group_name_H-M   'P 1'
#
loop_
_entity.id
_entity.type
_entity.pdbx_description
1 polymer ?
#
loop_
_entity_poly.entity_id
_entity_poly.type
_entity_poly.pdbx_seq_one_letter_code
_entity_poly.pdbx_strand_id
1 'polypeptide(L)'
;MSLTLSMVLHELMANAVQHGALSSSAGQVTVISTLDAGHNPPTLKIEWSETGGPPIAASTVKGFGFRLIRRSIERELKRQG
;
A
#
# COMPACT_ATOMS: atom_id res chain seq x y z
N MET A 1 14.26 8.04 7.38
CA MET A 1 12.98 7.56 6.83
C MET A 1 13.28 6.49 5.80
N SER A 2 12.63 5.32 5.86
CA SER A 2 12.97 4.17 4.99
C SER A 2 12.57 4.47 3.53
N LEU A 3 13.56 4.55 2.63
CA LEU A 3 13.38 4.74 1.19
C LEU A 3 12.35 3.76 0.60
N THR A 4 12.30 2.56 1.17
CA THR A 4 11.42 1.48 0.74
C THR A 4 9.94 1.77 0.94
N LEU A 5 9.55 2.37 2.08
CA LEU A 5 8.15 2.75 2.31
C LEU A 5 7.73 3.90 1.37
N SER A 6 8.64 4.85 1.14
CA SER A 6 8.39 5.96 0.20
C SER A 6 8.14 5.45 -1.22
N MET A 7 8.94 4.49 -1.69
CA MET A 7 8.75 3.88 -3.01
C MET A 7 7.44 3.09 -3.09
N VAL A 8 7.09 2.34 -2.05
CA VAL A 8 5.81 1.63 -1.98
C VAL A 8 4.63 2.58 -2.14
N LEU A 9 4.61 3.67 -1.38
CA LEU A 9 3.53 4.66 -1.45
C LEU A 9 3.50 5.38 -2.80
N HIS A 10 4.67 5.67 -3.37
CA HIS A 10 4.78 6.26 -4.71
C HIS A 10 4.15 5.36 -5.77
N GLU A 11 4.46 4.05 -5.77
CA GLU A 11 3.89 3.09 -6.72
C GLU A 11 2.37 2.91 -6.52
N LEU A 12 1.88 2.90 -5.28
CA LEU A 12 0.44 2.84 -5.01
C LEU A 12 -0.27 4.10 -5.54
N MET A 13 0.28 5.28 -5.30
CA MET A 13 -0.24 6.54 -5.84
C MET A 13 -0.23 6.56 -7.37
N ALA A 14 0.86 6.12 -8.00
CA ALA A 14 0.96 6.05 -9.46
C ALA A 14 -0.13 5.13 -10.04
N ASN A 15 -0.38 3.98 -9.41
CA ASN A 15 -1.45 3.06 -9.81
C ASN A 15 -2.84 3.70 -9.63
N ALA A 16 -3.09 4.37 -8.51
CA ALA A 16 -4.38 5.04 -8.28
C ALA A 16 -4.68 6.13 -9.32
N VAL A 17 -3.66 6.87 -9.76
CA VAL A 17 -3.81 7.92 -10.80
C VAL A 17 -3.99 7.32 -12.19
N GLN A 18 -3.19 6.32 -12.56
CA GLN A 18 -3.20 5.78 -13.92
C GLN A 18 -4.36 4.81 -14.17
N HIS A 19 -4.74 4.04 -13.16
CA HIS A 19 -5.61 2.87 -13.32
C HIS A 19 -6.70 2.75 -12.25
N GLY A 20 -6.63 3.53 -11.16
CA GLY A 20 -7.45 3.34 -9.97
C GLY A 20 -8.39 4.49 -9.68
N ALA A 21 -8.68 4.73 -8.39
CA ALA A 21 -9.65 5.71 -7.96
C ALA A 21 -9.37 7.11 -8.53
N LEU A 22 -8.12 7.57 -8.44
CA LEU A 22 -7.75 8.94 -8.82
C LEU A 22 -7.71 9.18 -10.33
N SER A 23 -7.96 8.16 -11.17
CA SER A 23 -8.20 8.35 -12.59
C SER A 23 -9.62 8.85 -12.89
N SER A 24 -10.52 8.84 -11.90
CA SER A 24 -11.91 9.29 -11.97
C SER A 24 -12.09 10.60 -11.20
N SER A 25 -12.94 11.49 -11.71
CA SER A 25 -13.26 12.75 -11.04
C SER A 25 -13.99 12.58 -9.71
N ALA A 26 -14.66 11.44 -9.51
CA ALA A 26 -15.31 11.05 -8.25
C ALA A 26 -14.41 10.18 -7.35
N GLY A 27 -13.16 9.97 -7.76
CA GLY A 27 -12.20 9.10 -7.11
C GLY A 27 -11.71 9.59 -5.75
N GLN A 28 -11.51 8.65 -4.83
CA GLN A 28 -10.88 8.92 -3.56
C GLN A 28 -9.95 7.79 -3.13
N VAL A 29 -8.81 8.17 -2.56
CA VAL A 29 -7.89 7.28 -1.84
C VAL A 29 -7.96 7.65 -0.36
N THR A 30 -8.14 6.65 0.49
CA THR A 30 -8.04 6.77 1.95
C THR A 30 -6.86 5.95 2.43
N VAL A 31 -6.01 6.58 3.26
CA VAL A 31 -4.86 5.93 3.89
C VAL A 31 -5.00 6.06 5.40
N ILE A 32 -5.06 4.92 6.09
CA ILE A 32 -5.11 4.87 7.56
C ILE A 32 -3.85 4.18 8.04
N SER A 33 -3.16 4.79 9.00
CA SER A 33 -2.01 4.19 9.66
C SER A 33 -2.28 4.00 11.14
N THR A 34 -1.93 2.85 11.67
CA THR A 34 -2.13 2.52 13.08
C THR A 34 -0.89 1.82 13.60
N LEU A 35 -0.36 2.30 14.72
CA LEU A 35 0.70 1.61 15.44
C LEU A 35 0.05 0.55 16.34
N ASP A 36 0.31 -0.71 16.06
CA ASP A 36 -0.12 -1.82 16.88
C ASP A 36 0.95 -2.12 17.94
N ALA A 37 0.68 -1.66 19.15
CA ALA A 37 1.52 -1.86 20.32
C ALA A 37 1.34 -3.25 20.98
N GLY A 38 0.43 -4.09 20.50
CA GLY A 38 0.23 -5.46 20.97
C GLY A 38 1.35 -6.42 20.53
N HIS A 39 2.19 -6.00 19.59
CA HIS A 39 3.36 -6.74 19.13
C HIS A 39 4.65 -6.18 19.75
N ASN A 40 5.66 -7.03 19.96
CA ASN A 40 6.99 -6.60 20.38
C ASN A 40 8.06 -7.15 19.41
N PRO A 41 8.70 -6.28 18.59
CA PRO A 41 8.53 -4.83 18.53
C PRO A 41 7.15 -4.41 17.99
N PRO A 42 6.68 -3.19 18.31
CA PRO A 42 5.40 -2.68 17.80
C PRO A 42 5.42 -2.62 16.28
N THR A 43 4.27 -2.91 15.67
CA THR A 43 4.15 -2.99 14.21
C THR A 43 3.34 -1.82 13.67
N LEU A 44 3.78 -1.25 12.55
CA LEU A 44 3.02 -0.21 11.84
C LEU A 44 2.10 -0.87 10.82
N LYS A 45 0.79 -0.76 11.02
CA LYS A 45 -0.22 -1.19 10.05
C LYS A 45 -0.60 -0.02 9.16
N ILE A 46 -0.64 -0.23 7.85
CA ILE A 46 -1.11 0.75 6.87
C ILE A 46 -2.22 0.10 6.05
N GLU A 47 -3.37 0.76 6.03
CA GLU A 47 -4.54 0.39 5.24
C GLU A 47 -4.73 1.40 4.12
N TRP A 48 -4.93 0.89 2.91
CA TRP A 48 -5.14 1.68 1.70
C TRP A 48 -6.47 1.27 1.08
N SER A 49 -7.35 2.24 0.85
CA SER A 49 -8.67 2.01 0.27
C SER A 49 -8.92 2.98 -0.88
N GLU A 50 -9.43 2.45 -1.99
CA GLU A 50 -9.77 3.20 -3.19
C GLU A 50 -11.28 3.10 -3.47
N THR A 51 -11.94 4.24 -3.67
CA THR A 51 -13.39 4.32 -3.93
C THR A 51 -13.69 5.30 -5.06
N GLY A 52 -14.82 5.13 -5.75
CA GLY A 52 -15.23 6.03 -6.84
C GLY A 52 -14.39 5.92 -8.13
N GLY A 53 -13.52 4.91 -8.20
CA GLY A 53 -12.73 4.59 -9.38
C GLY A 53 -13.52 3.93 -10.51
N PRO A 54 -12.90 3.77 -11.69
CA PRO A 54 -13.51 3.04 -12.79
C PRO A 54 -13.84 1.59 -12.40
N PRO A 55 -14.82 0.93 -13.05
CA PRO A 55 -15.18 -0.45 -12.75
C PRO A 55 -13.95 -1.35 -12.85
N ILE A 56 -13.51 -1.90 -11.73
CA ILE A 56 -12.35 -2.79 -11.69
C ILE A 56 -12.79 -4.13 -12.28
N ALA A 57 -12.28 -4.50 -13.46
CA ALA A 57 -12.34 -5.87 -13.93
C ALA A 57 -11.63 -6.75 -12.89
N ALA A 58 -12.31 -7.80 -12.42
CA ALA A 58 -12.05 -8.55 -11.18
C ALA A 58 -10.63 -9.18 -10.98
N SER A 59 -9.62 -8.84 -11.77
CA SER A 59 -8.31 -9.50 -11.81
C SER A 59 -7.13 -8.73 -11.18
N THR A 60 -7.27 -7.48 -10.74
CA THR A 60 -6.07 -6.66 -10.42
C THR A 60 -5.65 -6.63 -8.94
N VAL A 61 -6.22 -7.47 -8.07
CA VAL A 61 -5.86 -7.43 -6.62
C VAL A 61 -4.49 -8.08 -6.31
N LYS A 62 -3.80 -8.65 -7.31
CA LYS A 62 -2.46 -9.25 -7.16
C LYS A 62 -1.35 -8.47 -7.89
N GLY A 63 -1.41 -7.14 -7.85
CA GLY A 63 -0.41 -6.25 -8.45
C GLY A 63 0.95 -6.23 -7.74
N PHE A 64 1.97 -5.79 -8.47
CA PHE A 64 3.39 -5.69 -8.10
C PHE A 64 3.66 -4.96 -6.77
N GLY A 65 2.85 -3.94 -6.43
CA GLY A 65 2.92 -3.21 -5.16
C GLY A 65 2.69 -4.10 -3.93
N PHE A 66 1.72 -5.02 -3.99
CA PHE A 66 1.48 -6.00 -2.92
C PHE A 66 2.69 -6.94 -2.72
N ARG A 67 3.36 -7.34 -3.81
CA ARG A 67 4.58 -8.16 -3.75
C ARG A 67 5.81 -7.39 -3.28
N LEU A 68 5.88 -6.08 -3.51
CA LEU A 68 6.95 -5.22 -2.99
C LEU A 68 6.76 -4.94 -1.50
N ILE A 69 5.55 -4.61 -1.06
CA ILE A 69 5.22 -4.44 0.36
C ILE A 69 5.57 -5.72 1.13
N ARG A 70 5.09 -6.88 0.65
CA ARG A 70 5.33 -8.16 1.32
C ARG A 70 6.82 -8.47 1.43
N ARG A 71 7.59 -8.33 0.34
CA ARG A 71 9.02 -8.68 0.33
C ARG A 71 9.91 -7.68 1.07
N SER A 72 9.54 -6.40 1.06
CA SER A 72 10.28 -5.35 1.77
C SER A 72 10.11 -5.46 3.28
N ILE A 73 8.88 -5.74 3.75
CA ILE A 73 8.59 -5.98 5.16
C ILE A 73 9.25 -7.30 5.62
N GLU A 74 9.16 -8.38 4.82
CA GLU A 74 9.82 -9.66 5.11
C GLU A 74 11.36 -9.55 5.19
N ARG A 75 11.99 -8.69 4.37
CA ARG A 75 13.46 -8.51 4.38
C ARG A 75 13.95 -7.67 5.55
N GLU A 76 13.24 -6.59 5.91
CA GLU A 76 13.65 -5.75 7.04
C GLU A 76 13.51 -6.52 8.37
N LEU A 77 12.48 -7.36 8.49
CA LEU A 77 12.28 -8.26 9.64
C LEU A 77 13.35 -9.36 9.74
N LYS A 78 13.91 -9.82 8.61
CA LYS A 78 14.99 -10.82 8.62
C LYS A 78 16.39 -10.24 8.84
N ARG A 79 16.60 -8.94 8.65
CA ARG A 79 17.93 -8.31 8.80
C ARG A 79 18.27 -7.92 10.24
N GLN A 80 17.34 -8.11 11.17
CA GLN A 80 17.55 -7.93 12.61
C GLN A 80 17.62 -9.25 13.39
N GLY A 81 17.75 -10.39 12.68
CA GLY A 81 18.02 -11.71 13.27
C GLY A 81 19.47 -12.13 13.07
#